data_AF-A0A917DTU6-F1
#
_entry.id   AF-A0A917DTU6-F1
#
_cell.length_a   1.000
_cell.length_b   1.000
_cell.length_c   1.000
_cell.angle_alpha   90.00
_cell.angle_beta   90.00
_cell.angle_gamma   90.00
#
_symmetry.space_group_name_H-M   'P 1'
#
loop_
_entity.id
_entity.type
_entity.pdbx_description
1 polymer ?
#
loop_
_entity_poly.entity_id
_entity_poly.type
_entity_poly.pdbx_seq_one_letter_code
_entity_poly.pdbx_strand_id
1 'polypeptide(L)'
;MKKYVMLAISAAILNVFVVNVSVANTSNLLVFQEETPEAEILLDKAIEAEAAGNQEALLSSLTAGTAALEKEANADKGSFKDKLLGQVGALQKFAPMVKSGLLKGDMLKKVINTVKMLLAAKRIENALGGSNLLGNVGGLTKNLGLMKAGLPALGGDSQSKLGGLLDTAMGSVGNLSKGGMTAKAAEPAVKKQLGGILDFVKGAI
;
A
#
# COMPACT_ATOMS: atom_id res chain seq x y z
N MET A 1 42.02 -36.16 -35.56
CA MET A 1 41.48 -36.88 -34.39
C MET A 1 40.51 -35.96 -33.67
N LYS A 2 39.20 -36.21 -33.74
CA LYS A 2 38.17 -35.46 -33.00
C LYS A 2 37.13 -36.47 -32.53
N LYS A 3 37.02 -36.66 -31.21
CA LYS A 3 35.96 -37.41 -30.53
C LYS A 3 35.53 -36.60 -29.28
N TYR A 4 34.30 -36.09 -29.35
CA TYR A 4 33.21 -36.19 -28.39
C TYR A 4 33.42 -36.04 -26.86
N VAL A 5 32.62 -35.10 -26.30
CA VAL A 5 31.60 -35.27 -25.23
C VAL A 5 31.89 -34.72 -23.82
N MET A 6 30.89 -33.92 -23.36
CA MET A 6 30.51 -33.50 -21.99
C MET A 6 31.43 -32.49 -21.27
N LEU A 7 30.95 -31.48 -20.53
CA LEU A 7 29.77 -31.40 -19.66
C LEU A 7 29.37 -29.91 -19.46
N ALA A 8 28.10 -29.69 -19.12
CA ALA A 8 27.47 -28.40 -18.82
C ALA A 8 28.03 -27.67 -17.58
N ILE A 9 27.72 -26.38 -17.41
CA ILE A 9 26.93 -25.81 -16.28
C ILE A 9 27.07 -24.27 -16.16
N SER A 10 25.89 -23.65 -16.09
CA SER A 10 25.48 -22.37 -15.46
C SER A 10 26.20 -21.05 -15.73
N ALA A 11 25.41 -20.15 -16.31
CA ALA A 11 25.44 -18.72 -16.07
C ALA A 11 25.29 -18.43 -14.57
N ALA A 12 26.34 -17.90 -13.95
CA ALA A 12 26.25 -17.10 -12.75
C ALA A 12 26.81 -15.72 -13.10
N ILE A 13 25.92 -14.75 -13.16
CA ILE A 13 26.24 -13.32 -13.24
C ILE A 13 26.94 -12.98 -11.93
N LEU A 14 28.27 -13.06 -11.96
CA LEU A 14 29.13 -12.55 -10.92
C LEU A 14 29.15 -11.03 -11.09
N ASN A 15 28.52 -10.33 -10.14
CA ASN A 15 28.49 -8.88 -10.10
C ASN A 15 29.91 -8.39 -9.75
N VAL A 16 30.71 -8.18 -10.78
CA VAL A 16 32.03 -7.56 -10.73
C VAL A 16 31.82 -6.08 -10.49
N PHE A 17 32.13 -5.60 -9.29
CA PHE A 17 32.51 -4.21 -9.10
C PHE A 17 33.92 -4.18 -8.49
N VAL A 18 34.90 -4.33 -9.40
CA VAL A 18 36.23 -3.77 -9.22
C VAL A 18 36.23 -2.43 -9.93
N VAL A 19 36.33 -1.32 -9.20
CA VAL A 19 36.96 -0.12 -9.75
C VAL A 19 37.77 0.54 -8.64
N ASN A 20 39.09 0.49 -8.80
CA ASN A 20 40.04 1.31 -8.09
C ASN A 20 40.76 2.16 -9.13
N VAL A 21 40.41 3.44 -9.29
CA VAL A 21 41.32 4.50 -9.79
C VAL A 21 40.84 5.86 -9.27
N SER A 22 41.77 6.57 -8.64
CA SER A 22 41.71 7.98 -8.23
C SER A 22 41.69 8.94 -9.43
N VAL A 23 40.69 9.83 -9.52
CA VAL A 23 40.83 11.19 -10.06
C VAL A 23 39.80 12.10 -9.36
N ALA A 24 40.28 13.22 -8.82
CA ALA A 24 39.45 14.27 -8.24
C ALA A 24 38.48 14.84 -9.27
N ASN A 25 37.19 14.66 -9.05
CA ASN A 25 36.15 15.49 -9.63
C ASN A 25 35.03 15.59 -8.60
N THR A 26 34.65 16.82 -8.26
CA THR A 26 33.56 17.14 -7.34
C THR A 26 32.24 16.64 -7.91
N SER A 27 31.90 15.39 -7.60
CA SER A 27 30.56 14.85 -7.84
C SER A 27 29.72 15.13 -6.61
N ASN A 28 28.71 15.97 -6.78
CA ASN A 28 27.55 16.00 -5.88
C ASN A 28 27.15 14.55 -5.57
N LEU A 29 27.24 14.16 -4.29
CA LEU A 29 26.61 12.95 -3.80
C LEU A 29 25.10 13.12 -4.00
N LEU A 30 24.60 12.64 -5.13
CA LEU A 30 23.21 12.24 -5.26
C LEU A 30 23.04 11.07 -4.28
N VAL A 31 22.57 11.39 -3.08
CA VAL A 31 21.94 10.41 -2.21
C VAL A 31 20.75 9.86 -2.99
N PHE A 32 20.95 8.73 -3.65
CA PHE A 32 19.85 7.88 -4.05
C PHE A 32 19.20 7.41 -2.76
N GLN A 33 18.17 8.14 -2.34
CA GLN A 33 17.25 7.65 -1.34
C GLN A 33 16.59 6.44 -2.01
N GLU A 34 17.00 5.22 -1.65
CA GLU A 34 16.20 4.04 -1.93
C GLU A 34 14.84 4.32 -1.30
N GLU A 35 13.86 4.73 -2.11
CA GLU A 35 12.48 4.76 -1.68
C GLU A 35 12.14 3.33 -1.30
N THR A 36 12.13 3.07 0.01
CA THR A 36 11.64 1.81 0.54
C THR A 36 10.22 1.67 -0.01
N PRO A 37 9.92 0.60 -0.77
CA PRO A 37 8.62 0.46 -1.39
C PRO A 37 7.52 0.57 -0.32
N GLU A 38 6.49 1.37 -0.61
CA GLU A 38 5.37 1.54 0.31
C GLU A 38 4.80 0.18 0.72
N ALA A 39 4.29 0.06 1.96
CA ALA A 39 3.76 -1.20 2.47
C ALA A 39 2.70 -1.82 1.52
N GLU A 40 1.88 -0.98 0.88
CA GLU A 40 0.89 -1.40 -0.12
C GLU A 40 1.50 -2.14 -1.31
N ILE A 41 2.66 -1.69 -1.82
CA ILE A 41 3.34 -2.28 -2.97
C ILE A 41 3.93 -3.65 -2.60
N LEU A 42 4.53 -3.76 -1.41
CA LEU A 42 5.10 -5.03 -0.93
C LEU A 42 4.01 -6.07 -0.69
N LEU A 43 2.86 -5.64 -0.17
CA LEU A 43 1.72 -6.53 0.04
C LEU A 43 1.07 -6.94 -1.30
N ASP A 44 1.06 -6.07 -2.31
CA ASP A 44 0.64 -6.47 -3.66
C ASP A 44 1.54 -7.55 -4.27
N LYS A 45 2.86 -7.42 -4.11
CA LYS A 45 3.80 -8.47 -4.50
C LYS A 45 3.56 -9.79 -3.77
N ALA A 46 3.09 -9.74 -2.52
CA ALA A 46 2.69 -10.95 -1.81
C ALA A 46 1.46 -11.62 -2.45
N ILE A 47 0.46 -10.85 -2.88
CA ILE A 47 -0.70 -11.39 -3.62
C ILE A 47 -0.25 -11.99 -4.97
N GLU A 48 0.62 -11.30 -5.71
CA GLU A 48 1.15 -11.79 -6.99
C GLU A 48 1.94 -13.09 -6.81
N ALA A 49 2.80 -13.16 -5.79
CA ALA A 49 3.57 -14.36 -5.48
C ALA A 49 2.70 -15.53 -5.03
N GLU A 50 1.63 -15.27 -4.26
CA GLU A 50 0.63 -16.29 -3.89
C GLU A 50 -0.08 -16.84 -5.13
N ALA A 51 -0.55 -15.97 -6.02
CA ALA A 51 -1.19 -16.36 -7.26
C ALA A 51 -0.25 -17.15 -8.19
N ALA A 52 1.05 -16.86 -8.15
CA ALA A 52 2.08 -17.59 -8.88
C ALA A 52 2.54 -18.89 -8.19
N GLY A 53 2.05 -19.21 -6.98
CA GLY A 53 2.51 -20.34 -6.18
C GLY A 53 3.97 -20.22 -5.70
N ASN A 54 4.56 -19.04 -5.76
CA ASN A 54 5.95 -18.79 -5.37
C ASN A 54 6.04 -18.50 -3.87
N GLN A 55 6.22 -19.55 -3.07
CA GLN A 55 6.26 -19.45 -1.61
C GLN A 55 7.42 -18.60 -1.07
N GLU A 56 8.57 -18.59 -1.73
CA GLU A 56 9.73 -17.80 -1.31
C GLU A 56 9.47 -16.30 -1.51
N ALA A 57 9.00 -15.92 -2.71
CA ALA A 57 8.64 -14.54 -3.00
C ALA A 57 7.45 -14.07 -2.15
N LEU A 58 6.50 -14.96 -1.86
CA LEU A 58 5.37 -14.70 -0.98
C LEU A 58 5.86 -14.43 0.45
N LEU A 59 6.67 -15.31 1.02
CA LEU A 59 7.20 -15.14 2.38
C LEU A 59 8.04 -13.87 2.50
N SER A 60 8.89 -13.59 1.51
CA SER A 60 9.74 -12.40 1.46
C SER A 60 8.91 -11.11 1.41
N SER A 61 7.99 -11.01 0.43
CA SER A 61 7.16 -9.82 0.23
C SER A 61 6.19 -9.58 1.39
N LEU A 62 5.61 -10.67 1.94
CA LEU A 62 4.76 -10.61 3.13
C LEU A 62 5.53 -10.10 4.35
N THR A 63 6.74 -10.61 4.60
CA THR A 63 7.57 -10.19 5.74
C THR A 63 7.96 -8.72 5.63
N ALA A 64 8.45 -8.32 4.44
CA ALA A 64 8.83 -6.94 4.17
C ALA A 64 7.64 -5.98 4.27
N GLY A 65 6.49 -6.34 3.66
CA GLY A 65 5.27 -5.53 3.70
C GLY A 65 4.70 -5.41 5.11
N THR A 66 4.74 -6.48 5.90
CA THR A 66 4.31 -6.46 7.31
C THR A 66 5.20 -5.54 8.16
N ALA A 67 6.51 -5.60 8.00
CA ALA A 67 7.45 -4.73 8.71
C ALA A 67 7.30 -3.25 8.29
N ALA A 68 7.11 -2.98 6.99
CA ALA A 68 6.85 -1.64 6.49
C ALA A 68 5.54 -1.08 7.04
N LEU A 69 4.48 -1.90 7.10
CA LEU A 69 3.20 -1.53 7.68
C LEU A 69 3.32 -1.26 9.18
N GLU A 70 4.05 -2.09 9.92
CA GLU A 70 4.28 -1.91 11.35
C GLU A 70 5.03 -0.61 11.64
N LYS A 71 6.06 -0.29 10.85
CA LYS A 71 6.78 0.98 10.94
C LYS A 71 5.84 2.17 10.68
N GLU A 72 5.02 2.10 9.62
CA GLU A 72 4.08 3.16 9.29
C GLU A 72 3.00 3.35 10.37
N ALA A 73 2.44 2.25 10.89
CA ALA A 73 1.43 2.28 11.93
C ALA A 73 1.99 2.83 13.26
N ASN A 74 3.23 2.46 13.63
CA ASN A 74 3.87 2.98 14.84
C ASN A 74 4.20 4.47 14.75
N ALA A 75 4.53 4.96 13.56
CA ALA A 75 4.74 6.38 13.29
C ALA A 75 3.44 7.20 13.27
N ASP A 76 2.29 6.52 13.18
CA ASP A 76 0.99 7.18 13.14
C ASP A 76 0.56 7.69 14.53
N LYS A 77 -0.09 8.85 14.52
CA LYS A 77 -0.74 9.46 15.70
C LYS A 77 -2.26 9.58 15.50
N GLY A 78 -2.76 9.14 14.35
CA GLY A 78 -4.16 9.14 13.99
C GLY A 78 -4.94 7.99 14.61
N SER A 79 -6.23 7.97 14.31
CA SER A 79 -7.19 7.03 14.91
C SER A 79 -7.16 5.63 14.29
N PHE A 80 -6.40 5.45 13.21
CA PHE A 80 -6.27 4.17 12.51
C PHE A 80 -5.08 3.32 12.96
N LYS A 81 -4.21 3.86 13.82
CA LYS A 81 -3.01 3.17 14.35
C LYS A 81 -3.31 1.76 14.84
N ASP A 82 -4.23 1.62 15.80
CA ASP A 82 -4.48 0.33 16.44
C ASP A 82 -5.11 -0.68 15.48
N LYS A 83 -5.92 -0.21 14.53
CA LYS A 83 -6.50 -1.05 13.48
C LYS A 83 -5.41 -1.54 12.51
N LEU A 84 -4.47 -0.67 12.13
CA LEU A 84 -3.32 -1.05 11.32
C LEU A 84 -2.44 -2.07 12.05
N LEU A 85 -2.12 -1.85 13.34
CA LEU A 85 -1.38 -2.80 14.17
C LEU A 85 -2.12 -4.13 14.33
N GLY A 86 -3.45 -4.12 14.40
CA GLY A 86 -4.27 -5.33 14.36
C GLY A 86 -4.07 -6.14 13.07
N GLN A 87 -3.98 -5.46 11.92
CA GLN A 87 -3.69 -6.12 10.65
C GLN A 87 -2.23 -6.59 10.55
N VAL A 88 -1.26 -5.86 11.12
CA VAL A 88 0.13 -6.33 11.25
C VAL A 88 0.16 -7.66 11.98
N GLY A 89 -0.51 -7.77 13.13
CA GLY A 89 -0.59 -9.02 13.88
C GLY A 89 -1.27 -10.16 13.10
N ALA A 90 -2.22 -9.85 12.23
CA ALA A 90 -2.83 -10.83 11.33
C ALA A 90 -1.84 -11.30 10.24
N LEU A 91 -1.12 -10.38 9.60
CA LEU A 91 -0.13 -10.69 8.56
C LEU A 91 1.07 -11.47 9.12
N GLN A 92 1.53 -11.16 10.33
CA GLN A 92 2.61 -11.92 10.98
C GLN A 92 2.27 -13.40 11.17
N LYS A 93 0.97 -13.73 11.35
CA LYS A 93 0.50 -15.13 11.45
C LYS A 93 0.52 -15.86 10.10
N PHE A 94 0.57 -15.15 8.99
CA PHE A 94 0.64 -15.78 7.67
C PHE A 94 2.02 -16.32 7.34
N ALA A 95 3.11 -15.70 7.84
CA ALA A 95 4.46 -16.20 7.60
C ALA A 95 4.66 -17.69 7.95
N PRO A 96 4.26 -18.18 9.16
CA PRO A 96 4.31 -19.62 9.43
C PRO A 96 3.34 -20.44 8.59
N MET A 97 2.19 -19.88 8.17
CA MET A 97 1.24 -20.58 7.28
C MET A 97 1.74 -20.74 5.84
N VAL A 98 2.52 -19.77 5.35
CA VAL A 98 3.21 -19.88 4.05
C VAL A 98 4.18 -21.06 4.11
N LYS A 99 5.01 -21.13 5.17
CA LYS A 99 5.97 -22.21 5.37
C LYS A 99 5.32 -23.59 5.49
N SER A 100 4.12 -23.67 6.07
CA SER A 100 3.36 -24.92 6.18
C SER A 100 2.45 -25.20 4.99
N GLY A 101 2.38 -24.33 3.98
CA GLY A 101 1.48 -24.46 2.84
C GLY A 101 -0.01 -24.35 3.16
N LEU A 102 -0.38 -23.79 4.33
CA LEU A 102 -1.77 -23.71 4.81
C LEU A 102 -2.43 -22.36 4.49
N LEU A 103 -1.66 -21.37 4.00
CA LEU A 103 -2.20 -20.06 3.69
C LEU A 103 -3.13 -20.14 2.47
N LYS A 104 -4.38 -19.71 2.64
CA LYS A 104 -5.34 -19.56 1.55
C LYS A 104 -5.25 -18.14 0.96
N GLY A 105 -5.15 -18.03 -0.36
CA GLY A 105 -5.09 -16.76 -1.08
C GLY A 105 -6.21 -15.78 -0.73
N ASP A 106 -7.45 -16.26 -0.57
CA ASP A 106 -8.59 -15.39 -0.23
C ASP A 106 -8.43 -14.72 1.14
N MET A 107 -7.84 -15.43 2.12
CA MET A 107 -7.59 -14.87 3.45
C MET A 107 -6.50 -13.80 3.38
N LEU A 108 -5.41 -14.07 2.65
CA LEU A 108 -4.33 -13.11 2.41
C LEU A 108 -4.86 -11.85 1.71
N LYS A 109 -5.58 -12.02 0.60
CA LYS A 109 -6.19 -10.92 -0.17
C LYS A 109 -7.13 -10.08 0.68
N LYS A 110 -7.97 -10.71 1.51
CA LYS A 110 -8.91 -9.99 2.40
C LYS A 110 -8.17 -9.10 3.40
N VAL A 111 -7.15 -9.62 4.07
CA VAL A 111 -6.36 -8.83 5.04
C VAL A 111 -5.61 -7.70 4.34
N ILE A 112 -4.97 -7.97 3.19
CA ILE A 112 -4.24 -6.94 2.44
C ILE A 112 -5.18 -5.84 1.93
N ASN A 113 -6.36 -6.20 1.42
CA ASN A 113 -7.37 -5.22 1.01
C ASN A 113 -7.87 -4.38 2.20
N THR A 114 -7.98 -4.98 3.38
CA THR A 114 -8.29 -4.25 4.62
C THR A 114 -7.18 -3.26 4.97
N VAL A 115 -5.91 -3.68 4.88
CA VAL A 115 -4.74 -2.81 5.10
C VAL A 115 -4.75 -1.63 4.14
N LYS A 116 -4.98 -1.86 2.84
CA LYS A 116 -5.06 -0.79 1.84
C LYS A 116 -6.13 0.24 2.17
N MET A 117 -7.31 -0.24 2.59
CA MET A 117 -8.39 0.65 3.00
C MET A 117 -8.03 1.45 4.24
N LEU A 118 -7.39 0.84 5.25
CA LEU A 118 -6.94 1.53 6.46
C LEU A 118 -5.83 2.55 6.18
N LEU A 119 -4.85 2.22 5.34
CA LEU A 119 -3.79 3.15 4.91
C LEU A 119 -4.38 4.34 4.15
N ALA A 120 -5.32 4.09 3.25
CA ALA A 120 -6.01 5.14 2.53
C ALA A 120 -6.85 6.03 3.46
N ALA A 121 -7.57 5.43 4.42
CA ALA A 121 -8.33 6.15 5.44
C ALA A 121 -7.42 7.03 6.31
N LYS A 122 -6.29 6.50 6.80
CA LYS A 122 -5.25 7.26 7.50
C LYS A 122 -4.76 8.47 6.69
N ARG A 123 -4.46 8.28 5.40
CA ARG A 123 -3.98 9.36 4.52
C ARG A 123 -5.07 10.42 4.29
N ILE A 124 -6.34 10.02 4.22
CA ILE A 124 -7.48 10.95 4.17
C ILE A 124 -7.65 11.69 5.50
N GLU A 125 -7.50 11.01 6.64
CA GLU A 125 -7.53 11.64 7.97
C GLU A 125 -6.44 12.72 8.10
N ASN A 126 -5.22 12.40 7.67
CA ASN A 126 -4.13 13.37 7.64
C ASN A 126 -4.42 14.54 6.69
N ALA A 127 -5.07 14.30 5.55
CA ALA A 127 -5.50 15.36 4.63
C ALA A 127 -6.54 16.30 5.26
N LEU A 128 -7.49 15.74 6.03
CA LEU A 128 -8.53 16.51 6.73
C LEU A 128 -7.98 17.31 7.91
N GLY A 129 -6.96 16.78 8.60
CA GLY A 129 -6.25 17.49 9.67
C GLY A 129 -5.32 18.60 9.17
N GLY A 130 -5.02 18.63 7.86
CA GLY A 130 -4.20 19.66 7.23
C GLY A 130 -4.96 20.95 6.91
N SER A 131 -4.21 22.00 6.55
CA SER A 131 -4.76 23.36 6.41
C SER A 131 -5.71 23.54 5.20
N ASN A 132 -5.50 22.86 4.07
CA ASN A 132 -6.31 23.01 2.84
C ASN A 132 -6.46 21.69 2.08
N LEU A 133 -7.71 21.28 1.76
CA LEU A 133 -7.95 20.09 0.91
C LEU A 133 -7.64 20.33 -0.57
N LEU A 134 -7.75 21.57 -1.03
CA LEU A 134 -7.51 21.96 -2.43
C LEU A 134 -6.10 21.59 -2.91
N GLY A 135 -5.10 21.70 -2.03
CA GLY A 135 -3.73 21.31 -2.34
C GLY A 135 -3.50 19.79 -2.35
N ASN A 136 -4.47 19.00 -1.90
CA ASN A 136 -4.34 17.54 -1.75
C ASN A 136 -5.35 16.74 -2.59
N VAL A 137 -5.99 17.36 -3.58
CA VAL A 137 -7.02 16.70 -4.40
C VAL A 137 -6.51 15.45 -5.12
N GLY A 138 -5.27 15.47 -5.61
CA GLY A 138 -4.63 14.30 -6.22
C GLY A 138 -4.45 13.16 -5.21
N GLY A 139 -3.98 13.48 -4.00
CA GLY A 139 -3.87 12.52 -2.91
C GLY A 139 -5.23 11.96 -2.47
N LEU A 140 -6.25 12.81 -2.34
CA LEU A 140 -7.62 12.39 -1.99
C LEU A 140 -8.18 11.44 -3.04
N THR A 141 -8.02 11.75 -4.33
CA THR A 141 -8.47 10.89 -5.43
C THR A 141 -7.77 9.54 -5.40
N LYS A 142 -6.43 9.50 -5.24
CA LYS A 142 -5.66 8.26 -5.11
C LYS A 142 -6.17 7.43 -3.94
N ASN A 143 -6.31 8.04 -2.76
CA ASN A 143 -6.70 7.32 -1.54
C ASN A 143 -8.16 6.83 -1.61
N LEU A 144 -9.10 7.61 -2.13
CA LEU A 144 -10.47 7.13 -2.36
C LEU A 144 -10.50 5.95 -3.35
N GLY A 145 -9.67 5.98 -4.39
CA GLY A 145 -9.47 4.85 -5.30
C GLY A 145 -8.91 3.61 -4.60
N LEU A 146 -7.94 3.78 -3.69
CA LEU A 146 -7.40 2.68 -2.87
C LEU A 146 -8.45 2.12 -1.90
N MET A 147 -9.28 2.96 -1.27
CA MET A 147 -10.42 2.48 -0.47
C MET A 147 -11.41 1.69 -1.34
N LYS A 148 -11.62 2.13 -2.59
CA LYS A 148 -12.45 1.41 -3.56
C LYS A 148 -11.89 0.05 -3.95
N ALA A 149 -10.57 -0.08 -4.03
CA ALA A 149 -9.92 -1.38 -4.20
C ALA A 149 -10.04 -2.28 -2.96
N GLY A 150 -10.06 -1.68 -1.75
CA GLY A 150 -10.18 -2.40 -0.49
C GLY A 150 -11.61 -2.82 -0.09
N LEU A 151 -12.63 -2.20 -0.70
CA LEU A 151 -14.06 -2.43 -0.44
C LEU A 151 -14.49 -3.91 -0.33
N PRO A 152 -14.04 -4.81 -1.23
CA PRO A 152 -14.43 -6.21 -1.18
C PRO A 152 -14.09 -6.91 0.15
N ALA A 153 -13.15 -6.36 0.94
CA ALA A 153 -12.80 -6.91 2.23
C ALA A 153 -13.93 -6.80 3.28
N LEU A 154 -14.84 -5.84 3.14
CA LEU A 154 -15.96 -5.63 4.07
C LEU A 154 -17.11 -6.61 3.82
N GLY A 155 -17.35 -6.98 2.56
CA GLY A 155 -18.47 -7.81 2.13
C GLY A 155 -19.86 -7.21 2.40
N GLY A 156 -20.89 -7.85 1.85
CA GLY A 156 -22.30 -7.62 2.16
C GLY A 156 -22.75 -6.15 2.12
N ASP A 157 -23.56 -5.76 3.10
CA ASP A 157 -24.15 -4.42 3.19
C ASP A 157 -23.13 -3.31 3.44
N SER A 158 -22.04 -3.63 4.14
CA SER A 158 -20.98 -2.66 4.44
C SER A 158 -20.23 -2.25 3.19
N GLN A 159 -19.99 -3.20 2.28
CA GLN A 159 -19.44 -2.94 0.95
C GLN A 159 -20.35 -1.99 0.17
N SER A 160 -21.65 -2.27 0.08
CA SER A 160 -22.60 -1.43 -0.67
C SER A 160 -22.70 -0.01 -0.12
N LYS A 161 -22.79 0.14 1.21
CA LYS A 161 -22.89 1.44 1.88
C LYS A 161 -21.63 2.28 1.69
N LEU A 162 -20.45 1.71 1.95
CA LEU A 162 -19.19 2.42 1.76
C LEU A 162 -18.96 2.76 0.29
N GLY A 163 -19.37 1.88 -0.63
CA GLY A 163 -19.28 2.12 -2.07
C GLY A 163 -20.02 3.38 -2.49
N GLY A 164 -21.28 3.53 -2.08
CA GLY A 164 -22.07 4.74 -2.37
C GLY A 164 -21.47 6.01 -1.76
N LEU A 165 -20.93 5.93 -0.53
CA LEU A 165 -20.24 7.05 0.10
C LEU A 165 -18.98 7.46 -0.67
N LEU A 166 -18.16 6.48 -1.07
CA LEU A 166 -16.93 6.72 -1.82
C LEU A 166 -17.21 7.30 -3.20
N ASP A 167 -18.24 6.81 -3.91
CA ASP A 167 -18.63 7.35 -5.22
C ASP A 167 -19.08 8.82 -5.12
N THR A 168 -19.86 9.13 -4.07
CA THR A 168 -20.30 10.51 -3.78
C THR A 168 -19.11 11.42 -3.44
N ALA A 169 -18.18 10.94 -2.62
CA ALA A 169 -16.99 11.69 -2.25
C ALA A 169 -16.05 11.90 -3.44
N MET A 170 -15.84 10.89 -4.29
CA MET A 170 -15.04 11.03 -5.52
C MET A 170 -15.64 12.08 -6.46
N GLY A 171 -16.96 12.10 -6.64
CA GLY A 171 -17.63 13.15 -7.42
C GLY A 171 -17.42 14.55 -6.84
N SER A 172 -17.43 14.66 -5.51
CA SER A 172 -17.26 15.94 -4.80
C SER A 172 -15.79 16.42 -4.79
N VAL A 173 -14.83 15.49 -4.67
CA VAL A 173 -13.39 15.76 -4.87
C VAL A 173 -13.11 16.16 -6.32
N GLY A 174 -13.83 15.61 -7.29
CA GLY A 174 -13.81 16.06 -8.68
C GLY A 174 -14.36 17.47 -8.90
N ASN A 175 -15.14 18.02 -7.95
CA ASN A 175 -15.52 19.43 -7.96
C ASN A 175 -14.47 20.32 -7.29
N LEU A 176 -13.74 19.82 -6.28
CA LEU A 176 -12.58 20.51 -5.72
C LEU A 176 -11.46 20.69 -6.76
N SER A 177 -11.25 19.71 -7.65
CA SER A 177 -10.23 19.79 -8.70
C SER A 177 -10.47 20.90 -9.72
N LYS A 178 -11.70 21.40 -9.85
CA LYS A 178 -12.07 22.49 -10.77
C LYS A 178 -11.53 23.86 -10.32
N GLY A 179 -11.06 23.98 -9.08
CA GLY A 179 -10.47 25.21 -8.55
C GLY A 179 -11.45 26.38 -8.39
N GLY A 180 -10.92 27.55 -8.03
CA GLY A 180 -11.70 28.79 -7.92
C GLY A 180 -12.72 28.81 -6.77
N MET A 181 -13.74 29.65 -6.93
CA MET A 181 -14.76 29.93 -5.90
C MET A 181 -15.69 28.73 -5.65
N THR A 182 -15.96 27.94 -6.70
CA THR A 182 -16.75 26.71 -6.63
C THR A 182 -16.07 25.64 -5.77
N ALA A 183 -14.75 25.50 -5.90
CA ALA A 183 -13.97 24.56 -5.09
C ALA A 183 -13.92 24.97 -3.61
N LYS A 184 -13.78 26.26 -3.31
CA LYS A 184 -13.85 26.78 -1.93
C LYS A 184 -15.21 26.53 -1.28
N ALA A 185 -16.30 26.70 -2.04
CA ALA A 185 -17.65 26.43 -1.55
C ALA A 185 -17.92 24.93 -1.33
N ALA A 186 -17.27 24.05 -2.11
CA ALA A 186 -17.40 22.60 -1.99
C ALA A 186 -16.57 22.00 -0.85
N GLU A 187 -15.51 22.69 -0.38
CA GLU A 187 -14.57 22.18 0.61
C GLU A 187 -15.24 21.71 1.93
N PRO A 188 -16.18 22.45 2.55
CA PRO A 188 -16.85 21.99 3.76
C PRO A 188 -17.68 20.72 3.55
N ALA A 189 -18.33 20.60 2.39
CA ALA A 189 -19.13 19.43 2.05
C ALA A 189 -18.23 18.19 1.88
N VAL A 190 -17.09 18.35 1.19
CA VAL A 190 -16.10 17.28 1.03
C VAL A 190 -15.51 16.88 2.39
N LYS A 191 -15.16 17.84 3.25
CA LYS A 191 -14.68 17.52 4.62
C LYS A 191 -15.68 16.66 5.37
N LYS A 192 -16.97 17.00 5.31
CA LYS A 192 -18.04 16.23 5.98
C LYS A 192 -18.19 14.82 5.39
N GLN A 193 -18.15 14.68 4.06
CA GLN A 193 -18.25 13.38 3.39
C GLN A 193 -17.06 12.47 3.73
N LEU A 194 -15.84 13.02 3.67
CA LEU A 194 -14.63 12.29 4.02
C LEU A 194 -14.65 11.90 5.50
N GLY A 195 -15.06 12.81 6.40
CA GLY A 195 -15.26 12.48 7.82
C GLY A 195 -16.23 11.31 8.03
N GLY A 196 -17.39 11.34 7.36
CA GLY A 196 -18.35 10.23 7.41
C GLY A 196 -17.82 8.91 6.86
N ILE A 197 -16.99 8.95 5.81
CA ILE A 197 -16.28 7.76 5.30
C ILE A 197 -15.31 7.21 6.36
N LEU A 198 -14.53 8.09 7.00
CA LEU A 198 -13.59 7.67 8.05
C LEU A 198 -14.31 7.04 9.23
N ASP A 199 -15.40 7.63 9.70
CA ASP A 199 -16.20 7.09 10.80
C ASP A 199 -16.82 5.74 10.43
N PHE A 200 -17.30 5.60 9.19
CA PHE A 200 -17.79 4.33 8.68
C PHE A 200 -16.69 3.25 8.71
N VAL A 201 -15.51 3.55 8.17
CA VAL A 201 -14.38 2.59 8.13
C VAL A 201 -13.93 2.22 9.54
N LYS A 202 -13.95 3.17 10.49
CA LYS A 202 -13.65 2.90 11.89
C LYS A 202 -14.66 1.96 12.55
N GLY A 203 -15.93 2.03 12.16
CA GLY A 203 -16.99 1.16 12.69
C GLY A 203 -17.11 -0.19 11.99
N ALA A 204 -16.71 -0.28 10.72
CA ALA A 204 -16.87 -1.47 9.89
C ALA A 204 -15.72 -2.49 10.00
N ILE A 205 -14.54 -2.06 10.46
CA ILE A 205 -13.36 -2.90 10.76
C ILE A 205 -13.17 -2.94 12.26
#